data_AF-A0A820PR82-F1
#
_entry.id   AF-A0A820PR82-F1
#
_cell.length_a   1.000
_cell.length_b   1.000
_cell.length_c   1.000
_cell.angle_alpha   90.00
_cell.angle_beta   90.00
_cell.angle_gamma   90.00
#
_symmetry.space_group_name_H-M   'P 1'
#
loop_
_entity.id
_entity.type
_entity.pdbx_description
1 polymer ?
#
loop_
_entity_poly.entity_id
_entity_poly.type
_entity_poly.pdbx_seq_one_letter_code
_entity_poly.pdbx_strand_id
1 'polypeptide(L)'
;MWSHSTSTIIRQSFEHENLIHSSSITNTTTTSISSTTSIIQTLATPNDIYDSRITKPFALICLFVGSIGNSLSFIVFKQKQLRKHSTFRYLAYLSIVDLIVLYLGLGYIILRDYFSFDIRVQNLFLCKFHTFLTYVTTQLSSWILTIVSIDRAIACTVMQLNKRLSRPKSADRIFFIMCIVISLINSHILLFMGSKRTIVESFIHNTSLSKDIIICTHNTSRTYFKFFEKPYNILDLLS
;
A
#
# COMPACT_ATOMS: atom_id res chain seq x y z
N MET A 1 16.32 -12.77 -7.46
CA MET A 1 16.81 -11.75 -6.50
C MET A 1 15.69 -10.93 -5.85
N TRP A 2 14.53 -10.74 -6.50
CA TRP A 2 13.36 -10.06 -5.90
C TRP A 2 12.41 -10.98 -5.10
N SER A 3 12.45 -12.31 -5.29
CA SER A 3 11.62 -13.24 -4.50
C SER A 3 12.17 -13.51 -3.08
N HIS A 4 13.49 -13.41 -2.90
CA HIS A 4 14.10 -13.64 -1.58
C HIS A 4 13.83 -12.49 -0.60
N SER A 5 13.81 -11.23 -1.05
CA SER A 5 13.52 -10.08 -0.15
C SER A 5 12.09 -10.07 0.39
N THR A 6 11.11 -10.54 -0.38
CA THR A 6 9.73 -10.73 0.12
C THR A 6 9.63 -11.89 1.11
N SER A 7 10.41 -12.96 0.93
CA SER A 7 10.43 -14.08 1.88
C SER A 7 11.01 -13.69 3.26
N THR A 8 11.98 -12.77 3.30
CA THR A 8 12.60 -12.29 4.54
C THR A 8 11.67 -11.37 5.33
N ILE A 9 10.88 -10.54 4.65
CA ILE A 9 9.89 -9.64 5.27
C ILE A 9 8.68 -10.44 5.82
N ILE A 10 8.30 -11.52 5.13
CA ILE A 10 7.24 -12.44 5.61
C ILE A 10 7.74 -13.32 6.76
N ARG A 11 9.01 -13.78 6.74
CA ARG A 11 9.62 -14.50 7.88
C ARG A 11 9.73 -13.64 9.14
N GLN A 12 10.09 -12.36 9.02
CA GLN A 12 10.16 -11.44 10.17
C GLN A 12 8.79 -11.13 10.78
N SER A 13 7.72 -11.15 9.97
CA SER A 13 6.36 -10.98 10.49
C SER A 13 5.82 -12.26 11.16
N PHE A 14 6.23 -13.45 10.69
CA PHE A 14 5.81 -14.74 11.25
C PHE A 14 6.50 -15.08 12.59
N GLU A 15 7.78 -14.72 12.78
CA GLU A 15 8.48 -14.91 14.06
C GLU A 15 7.91 -14.02 15.18
N HIS A 16 7.45 -12.81 14.84
CA HIS A 16 6.86 -11.89 15.80
C HIS A 16 5.48 -12.36 16.31
N GLU A 17 4.75 -13.16 15.52
CA GLU A 17 3.41 -13.69 15.86
C GLU A 17 3.50 -14.96 16.73
N ASN A 18 4.54 -15.78 16.58
CA ASN A 18 4.75 -17.00 17.38
C ASN A 18 5.17 -16.73 18.85
N LEU A 19 5.83 -15.59 19.10
CA LEU A 19 6.11 -15.14 20.47
C LEU A 19 4.84 -14.68 21.21
N ILE A 20 3.81 -14.25 20.48
CA ILE A 20 2.53 -13.79 21.05
C ILE A 20 1.62 -14.97 21.37
N HIS A 21 1.70 -16.06 20.60
CA HIS A 21 0.81 -17.22 20.79
C HIS A 21 1.24 -18.17 21.94
N SER A 22 2.50 -18.13 22.38
CA SER A 22 3.00 -19.07 23.41
C SER A 22 2.59 -18.73 24.86
N SER A 23 1.96 -17.58 25.11
CA SER A 23 1.62 -17.12 26.46
C SER A 23 0.18 -17.41 26.91
N SER A 24 -0.65 -18.06 26.08
CA SER A 24 -2.09 -18.25 26.36
C SER A 24 -2.54 -19.67 26.74
N ILE A 25 -1.64 -20.58 27.16
CA ILE A 25 -2.06 -21.89 27.67
C ILE A 25 -1.33 -22.23 28.98
N THR A 26 -1.91 -21.85 30.12
CA THR A 26 -1.98 -22.68 31.35
C THR A 26 -2.86 -22.02 32.41
N ASN A 27 -4.04 -22.60 32.67
CA ASN A 27 -4.80 -22.38 33.91
C ASN A 27 -4.34 -23.42 34.93
N THR A 28 -4.07 -23.03 36.20
CA THR A 28 -4.77 -23.49 37.43
C THR A 28 -3.99 -23.15 38.72
N THR A 29 -4.67 -22.42 39.64
CA THR A 29 -4.58 -22.40 41.13
C THR A 29 -3.22 -22.25 41.83
N THR A 30 -3.03 -21.25 42.71
CA THR A 30 -3.31 -21.24 44.18
C THR A 30 -2.83 -19.90 44.82
N THR A 31 -3.71 -19.26 45.60
CA THR A 31 -3.53 -18.35 46.77
C THR A 31 -2.51 -17.18 46.87
N SER A 32 -3.08 -16.07 47.36
CA SER A 32 -2.59 -15.02 48.30
C SER A 32 -2.04 -13.66 47.82
N ILE A 33 -2.95 -12.67 47.89
CA ILE A 33 -2.88 -11.35 48.58
C ILE A 33 -1.88 -10.26 48.11
N SER A 34 -2.50 -9.17 47.59
CA SER A 34 -2.17 -7.73 47.66
C SER A 34 -0.95 -7.16 46.94
N SER A 35 -1.19 -6.47 45.81
CA SER A 35 -0.83 -5.05 45.58
C SER A 35 -1.48 -4.57 44.27
N THR A 36 -2.19 -3.44 44.35
CA THR A 36 -2.91 -2.71 43.30
C THR A 36 -2.23 -2.70 41.94
N THR A 37 -2.86 -3.34 40.97
CA THR A 37 -2.45 -3.43 39.57
C THR A 37 -3.22 -2.38 38.75
N SER A 38 -2.53 -1.36 38.25
CA SER A 38 -2.98 -0.60 37.08
C SER A 38 -1.89 -0.65 36.02
N ILE A 39 -1.64 -1.83 35.49
CA ILE A 39 -0.93 -1.99 34.22
C ILE A 39 -1.96 -1.65 33.15
N ILE A 40 -2.07 -0.36 32.81
CA ILE A 40 -2.62 0.06 31.52
C ILE A 40 -1.56 -0.39 30.52
N GLN A 41 -1.78 -1.56 29.92
CA GLN A 41 -0.99 -2.03 28.79
C GLN A 41 -1.38 -1.12 27.62
N THR A 42 -0.62 -0.04 27.44
CA THR A 42 -0.73 0.85 26.28
C THR A 42 -0.62 -0.03 25.05
N LEU A 43 -1.70 -0.14 24.27
CA LEU A 43 -1.61 -0.69 22.92
C LEU A 43 -0.52 0.10 22.20
N ALA A 44 0.59 -0.55 21.90
CA ALA A 44 1.60 -0.01 21.01
C ALA A 44 0.88 0.33 19.70
N THR A 45 0.66 1.63 19.50
CA THR A 45 0.22 2.10 18.19
C THR A 45 1.40 1.90 17.23
N PRO A 46 1.16 1.70 15.93
CA PRO A 46 2.25 1.60 14.93
C PRO A 46 3.21 2.80 14.90
N ASN A 47 2.98 3.82 15.74
CA ASN A 47 3.79 5.02 15.90
C ASN A 47 5.07 4.80 16.72
N ASP A 48 5.25 3.64 17.37
CA ASP A 48 6.38 3.43 18.30
C ASP A 48 7.66 2.87 17.65
N ILE A 49 7.63 2.53 16.35
CA ILE A 49 8.80 1.98 15.61
C ILE A 49 9.49 3.05 14.73
N TYR A 50 8.83 4.17 14.44
CA TYR A 50 9.39 5.27 13.66
C TYR A 50 9.46 6.53 14.51
N ASP A 51 10.66 7.04 14.78
CA ASP A 51 10.81 8.32 15.45
C ASP A 51 10.14 9.42 14.61
N SER A 52 9.00 9.89 15.11
CA SER A 52 8.16 10.90 14.46
C SER A 52 8.93 12.21 14.20
N ARG A 53 10.01 12.47 14.96
CA ARG A 53 10.86 13.66 14.80
C ARG A 53 11.65 13.64 13.49
N ILE A 54 12.00 12.46 12.98
CA ILE A 54 12.80 12.29 11.75
C ILE A 54 11.89 12.02 10.56
N THR A 55 10.85 11.22 10.74
CA THR A 55 9.99 10.75 9.65
C THR A 55 9.18 11.88 9.02
N LYS A 56 8.68 12.82 9.83
CA LYS A 56 7.89 13.98 9.36
C LYS A 56 8.67 14.93 8.44
N PRO A 57 9.84 15.47 8.83
CA PRO A 57 10.60 16.36 7.95
C PRO A 57 11.10 15.62 6.70
N PHE A 58 11.52 14.35 6.84
CA PHE A 58 11.93 13.54 5.70
C PHE A 58 10.81 13.38 4.66
N ALA A 59 9.59 13.04 5.10
CA ALA A 59 8.44 12.90 4.21
C ALA A 59 8.12 14.22 3.48
N LEU A 60 8.24 15.37 4.15
CA LEU A 60 7.99 16.69 3.54
C LEU A 60 9.05 17.03 2.48
N ILE A 61 10.33 16.78 2.76
CA ILE A 61 11.42 16.97 1.80
C ILE A 61 11.23 16.05 0.59
N CYS A 62 10.96 14.76 0.81
CA CYS A 62 10.70 13.81 -0.26
C CYS A 62 9.50 14.21 -1.11
N LEU A 63 8.42 14.69 -0.48
CA LEU A 63 7.24 15.16 -1.19
C LEU A 63 7.57 16.35 -2.08
N PHE A 64 8.29 17.35 -1.56
CA PHE A 64 8.64 18.55 -2.33
C PHE A 64 9.61 18.24 -3.48
N VAL A 65 10.73 17.59 -3.17
CA VAL A 65 11.75 17.23 -4.16
C VAL A 65 11.19 16.27 -5.20
N GLY A 66 10.45 15.25 -4.78
CA GLY A 66 9.81 14.28 -5.68
C GLY A 66 8.73 14.93 -6.55
N SER A 67 7.96 15.89 -6.04
CA SER A 67 6.98 16.63 -6.84
C SER A 67 7.65 17.45 -7.94
N ILE A 68 8.72 18.17 -7.62
CA ILE A 68 9.47 18.97 -8.58
C ILE A 68 10.15 18.06 -9.62
N GLY A 69 10.85 17.02 -9.17
CA GLY A 69 11.59 16.11 -10.04
C GLY A 69 10.69 15.37 -11.03
N ASN A 70 9.56 14.82 -10.56
CA ASN A 70 8.61 14.13 -11.44
C ASN A 70 7.87 15.08 -12.38
N SER A 71 7.52 16.29 -11.91
CA SER A 71 6.88 17.31 -12.77
C SER A 71 7.82 17.77 -13.88
N LEU A 72 9.09 18.04 -13.57
CA LEU A 72 10.08 18.42 -14.56
C LEU A 72 10.33 17.30 -15.56
N SER A 73 10.45 16.05 -15.07
CA SER A 73 10.59 14.86 -15.91
C SER A 73 9.43 14.75 -16.90
N PHE A 74 8.20 14.94 -16.44
CA PHE A 74 7.02 14.94 -17.30
C PHE A 74 7.08 16.02 -18.40
N ILE A 75 7.45 17.25 -18.04
CA ILE A 75 7.58 18.37 -18.99
C ILE A 75 8.64 18.06 -20.05
N VAL A 76 9.79 17.54 -19.64
CA VAL A 76 10.90 17.16 -20.54
C VAL A 76 10.45 16.06 -21.49
N PHE A 77 9.87 14.96 -20.98
CA PHE A 77 9.45 13.84 -21.82
C PHE A 77 8.28 14.18 -22.76
N LYS A 78 7.51 15.24 -22.47
CA LYS A 78 6.47 15.76 -23.37
C LYS A 78 6.99 16.57 -24.55
N GLN A 79 8.28 16.94 -24.60
CA GLN A 79 8.83 17.72 -25.70
C GLN A 79 8.70 17.00 -27.06
N LYS A 80 8.45 17.76 -28.14
CA LYS A 80 8.18 17.24 -29.50
C LYS A 80 9.28 16.29 -30.02
N GLN A 81 10.53 16.51 -29.63
CA GLN A 81 11.67 15.71 -30.09
C GLN A 81 11.68 14.31 -29.46
N LEU A 82 11.33 14.21 -28.16
CA LEU A 82 11.41 12.95 -27.39
C LEU A 82 10.16 12.08 -27.55
N ARG A 83 8.98 12.66 -27.82
CA ARG A 83 7.72 11.91 -28.02
C ARG A 83 7.71 10.96 -29.23
N LYS A 84 8.76 10.98 -30.06
CA LYS A 84 8.92 10.06 -31.20
C LYS A 84 9.23 8.63 -30.75
N HIS A 85 9.85 8.44 -29.57
CA HIS A 85 10.16 7.11 -29.05
C HIS A 85 9.12 6.65 -28.01
N SER A 86 8.74 5.38 -28.06
CA SER A 86 7.87 4.72 -27.08
C SER A 86 8.38 4.86 -25.65
N THR A 87 9.69 4.76 -25.45
CA THR A 87 10.34 4.80 -24.13
C THR A 87 10.04 6.08 -23.37
N PHE A 88 10.19 7.24 -24.03
CA PHE A 88 9.93 8.53 -23.39
C PHE A 88 8.44 8.70 -23.05
N ARG A 89 7.53 8.04 -23.77
CA ARG A 89 6.11 7.99 -23.38
C ARG A 89 5.90 7.19 -22.10
N TYR A 90 6.52 6.00 -21.99
CA TYR A 90 6.43 5.22 -20.75
C TYR A 90 7.04 5.96 -19.56
N LEU A 91 8.17 6.66 -19.75
CA LEU A 91 8.76 7.50 -18.71
C LEU A 91 7.87 8.69 -18.33
N ALA A 92 7.14 9.27 -19.28
CA ALA A 92 6.14 10.29 -18.97
C ALA A 92 4.93 9.74 -18.20
N TYR A 93 4.50 8.52 -18.49
CA TYR A 93 3.47 7.85 -17.69
C TYR A 93 3.99 7.50 -16.29
N LEU A 94 5.22 7.02 -16.19
CA LEU A 94 5.89 6.74 -14.92
C LEU A 94 5.92 7.98 -14.04
N SER A 95 6.34 9.13 -14.57
CA SER A 95 6.38 10.38 -13.81
C SER A 95 5.01 10.85 -13.31
N ILE A 96 3.93 10.61 -14.08
CA ILE A 96 2.56 10.88 -13.60
C ILE A 96 2.19 9.92 -12.46
N VAL A 97 2.46 8.63 -12.64
CA VAL A 97 2.13 7.61 -11.64
C VAL A 97 2.91 7.84 -10.35
N ASP A 98 4.19 8.20 -10.44
CA ASP A 98 5.04 8.51 -9.28
C ASP A 98 4.55 9.74 -8.53
N LEU A 99 4.06 10.78 -9.22
CA LEU A 99 3.36 11.90 -8.57
C LEU A 99 2.13 11.41 -7.81
N ILE A 100 1.29 10.58 -8.43
CA ILE A 100 0.09 10.04 -7.79
C ILE A 100 0.46 9.22 -6.54
N VAL A 101 1.44 8.33 -6.64
CA VAL A 101 1.93 7.53 -5.50
C VAL A 101 2.44 8.43 -4.38
N LEU A 102 3.19 9.47 -4.71
CA LEU A 102 3.76 10.41 -3.75
C LEU A 102 2.67 11.21 -3.03
N TYR A 103 1.64 11.69 -3.73
CA TYR A 103 0.51 12.38 -3.11
C TYR A 103 -0.39 11.44 -2.28
N LEU A 104 -0.68 10.24 -2.77
CA LEU A 104 -1.51 9.28 -2.02
C LEU A 104 -0.77 8.67 -0.83
N GLY A 105 0.52 8.39 -0.95
CA GLY A 105 1.34 7.81 0.11
C GLY A 105 1.78 8.86 1.12
N LEU A 106 2.74 9.70 0.71
CA LEU A 106 3.36 10.69 1.59
C LEU A 106 2.42 11.85 1.90
N GLY A 107 1.63 12.31 0.92
CA GLY A 107 0.66 13.39 1.14
C GLY A 107 -0.38 13.03 2.20
N TYR A 108 -0.87 11.79 2.19
CA TYR A 108 -1.75 11.27 3.25
C TYR A 108 -1.10 11.30 4.64
N ILE A 109 0.16 10.84 4.74
CA ILE A 109 0.90 10.84 6.02
C ILE A 109 1.06 12.26 6.55
N ILE A 110 1.42 13.21 5.69
CA ILE A 110 1.56 14.62 6.08
C ILE A 110 0.22 15.18 6.56
N LEU A 111 -0.88 14.91 5.84
CA LEU A 111 -2.19 15.42 6.20
C LEU A 111 -2.66 14.88 7.57
N ARG A 112 -2.40 13.60 7.83
CA ARG A 112 -2.67 12.98 9.13
C ARG A 112 -1.79 13.54 10.24
N ASP A 113 -0.48 13.69 9.99
CA ASP A 113 0.50 13.96 11.06
C ASP A 113 0.72 15.46 11.36
N TYR A 114 0.42 16.35 10.41
CA TYR A 114 0.51 17.81 10.58
C TYR A 114 -0.85 18.48 10.77
N PHE A 115 -1.88 18.04 10.04
CA PHE A 115 -3.22 18.64 10.10
C PHE A 115 -4.20 17.85 10.97
N SER A 116 -3.76 16.73 11.57
CA SER A 116 -4.61 15.82 12.35
C SER A 116 -5.86 15.36 11.59
N PHE A 117 -5.78 15.34 10.26
CA PHE A 117 -6.90 15.05 9.39
C PHE A 117 -6.69 13.71 8.68
N ASP A 118 -7.43 12.70 9.14
CA ASP A 118 -7.39 11.36 8.58
C ASP A 118 -8.53 11.15 7.57
N ILE A 119 -8.23 11.25 6.28
CA ILE A 119 -9.17 11.02 5.17
C ILE A 119 -9.80 9.61 5.25
N ARG A 120 -9.07 8.61 5.76
CA ARG A 120 -9.53 7.23 5.79
C ARG A 120 -10.59 7.02 6.87
N VAL A 121 -10.55 7.79 7.95
CA VAL A 121 -11.52 7.71 9.06
C VAL A 121 -12.81 8.49 8.76
N GLN A 122 -12.81 9.39 7.77
CA GLN A 122 -13.99 10.17 7.39
C GLN A 122 -15.09 9.33 6.73
N ASN A 123 -14.72 8.43 5.81
CA ASN A 123 -15.67 7.63 5.07
C ASN A 123 -15.09 6.25 4.73
N LEU A 124 -15.89 5.20 4.93
CA LEU A 124 -15.54 3.83 4.54
C LEU A 124 -15.22 3.73 3.04
N PHE A 125 -15.91 4.51 2.20
CA PHE A 125 -15.61 4.56 0.77
C PHE A 125 -14.22 5.16 0.50
N LEU A 126 -13.88 6.28 1.15
CA LEU A 126 -12.58 6.93 1.00
C LEU A 126 -11.45 6.02 1.46
N CYS A 127 -11.64 5.33 2.58
CA CYS A 127 -10.72 4.32 3.09
C CYS A 127 -10.39 3.22 2.07
N LYS A 128 -11.44 2.62 1.48
CA LYS A 128 -11.34 1.57 0.47
C LYS A 128 -10.68 2.08 -0.80
N PHE A 129 -11.19 3.19 -1.32
CA PHE A 129 -10.75 3.77 -2.59
C PHE A 129 -9.31 4.28 -2.52
N HIS A 130 -8.97 5.00 -1.45
CA HIS A 130 -7.60 5.49 -1.24
C HIS A 130 -6.62 4.33 -1.15
N THR A 131 -6.91 3.32 -0.31
CA THR A 131 -6.05 2.13 -0.18
C THR A 131 -5.87 1.45 -1.52
N PHE A 132 -6.96 1.17 -2.23
CA PHE A 132 -6.94 0.57 -3.57
C PHE A 132 -6.06 1.36 -4.54
N LEU A 133 -6.25 2.67 -4.61
CA LEU A 133 -5.50 3.53 -5.53
C LEU A 133 -4.01 3.55 -5.18
N THR A 134 -3.64 3.59 -3.90
CA THR A 134 -2.23 3.48 -3.46
C THR A 134 -1.61 2.18 -3.96
N TYR A 135 -2.26 1.03 -3.75
CA TYR A 135 -1.73 -0.26 -4.20
C TYR A 135 -1.61 -0.36 -5.73
N VAL A 136 -2.64 0.04 -6.46
CA VAL A 136 -2.65 0.01 -7.92
C VAL A 136 -1.57 0.89 -8.50
N THR A 137 -1.40 2.11 -7.98
CA THR A 137 -0.42 3.08 -8.49
C THR A 137 1.01 2.66 -8.18
N THR A 138 1.28 2.10 -6.99
CA THR A 138 2.61 1.54 -6.65
C THR A 138 2.97 0.36 -7.56
N GLN A 139 2.03 -0.55 -7.83
CA GLN A 139 2.26 -1.65 -8.76
C GLN A 139 2.43 -1.14 -10.20
N LEU A 140 1.66 -0.14 -10.62
CA LEU A 140 1.82 0.45 -11.94
C LEU A 140 3.22 1.02 -12.14
N SER A 141 3.78 1.73 -11.16
CA SER A 141 5.14 2.28 -11.26
C SER A 141 6.19 1.19 -11.54
N SER A 142 6.15 0.07 -10.81
CA SER A 142 7.11 -1.04 -11.02
C SER A 142 6.92 -1.77 -12.35
N TRP A 143 5.67 -1.96 -12.80
CA TRP A 143 5.38 -2.58 -14.09
C TRP A 143 5.76 -1.68 -15.28
N ILE A 144 5.54 -0.36 -15.19
CA ILE A 144 5.98 0.59 -16.22
C ILE A 144 7.50 0.54 -16.35
N LEU A 145 8.24 0.54 -15.24
CA LEU A 145 9.69 0.45 -15.26
C LEU A 145 10.16 -0.84 -15.94
N THR A 146 9.49 -1.96 -15.68
CA THR A 146 9.77 -3.24 -16.32
C THR A 146 9.58 -3.16 -17.84
N ILE A 147 8.48 -2.55 -18.30
CA ILE A 147 8.22 -2.36 -19.73
C ILE A 147 9.28 -1.46 -20.37
N VAL A 148 9.71 -0.39 -19.69
CA VAL A 148 10.80 0.48 -20.14
C VAL A 148 12.08 -0.32 -20.34
N SER A 149 12.44 -1.17 -19.38
CA SER A 149 13.62 -2.04 -19.48
C SER A 149 13.52 -3.01 -20.65
N ILE A 150 12.35 -3.63 -20.87
CA ILE A 150 12.11 -4.52 -22.02
C ILE A 150 12.22 -3.76 -23.34
N ASP A 151 11.61 -2.57 -23.45
CA ASP A 151 11.68 -1.71 -24.64
C ASP A 151 13.13 -1.34 -24.97
N ARG A 152 13.95 -1.01 -23.95
CA ARG A 152 15.39 -0.75 -24.12
C ARG A 152 16.17 -2.00 -24.51
N ALA A 153 15.91 -3.14 -23.89
CA ALA A 153 16.58 -4.40 -24.22
C ALA A 153 16.31 -4.80 -25.68
N ILE A 154 15.06 -4.68 -26.15
CA ILE A 154 14.68 -4.97 -27.54
C ILE A 154 15.33 -3.97 -28.50
N ALA A 155 15.38 -2.69 -28.15
CA ALA A 155 16.02 -1.66 -28.98
C ALA A 155 17.53 -1.93 -29.16
N CYS A 156 18.21 -2.45 -28.14
CA CYS A 156 19.63 -2.80 -28.21
C CYS A 156 19.92 -4.12 -28.93
N THR A 157 19.01 -5.10 -28.86
CA THR A 157 19.24 -6.46 -29.39
C THR A 157 18.67 -6.68 -30.79
N VAL A 158 17.51 -6.09 -31.11
CA VAL A 158 16.79 -6.38 -32.35
C VAL A 158 16.25 -5.11 -33.01
N MET A 159 17.01 -4.57 -33.95
CA MET A 159 16.69 -3.34 -34.69
C MET A 159 15.39 -3.43 -35.51
N GLN A 160 14.98 -4.64 -35.94
CA GLN A 160 13.72 -4.83 -36.69
C GLN A 160 12.46 -4.85 -35.80
N LEU A 161 12.51 -5.43 -34.59
CA LEU A 161 11.37 -5.45 -33.65
C LEU A 161 11.07 -4.06 -33.08
N ASN A 162 12.08 -3.20 -32.99
CA ASN A 162 11.95 -1.80 -32.60
C ASN A 162 10.88 -1.07 -33.44
N LYS A 163 10.74 -1.36 -34.74
CA LYS A 163 9.75 -0.69 -35.60
C LYS A 163 8.29 -1.00 -35.25
N ARG A 164 8.01 -2.15 -34.60
CA ARG A 164 6.64 -2.57 -34.23
C ARG A 164 6.29 -2.19 -32.80
N LEU A 165 7.18 -2.47 -31.85
CA LEU A 165 6.95 -2.19 -30.42
C LEU A 165 7.08 -0.69 -30.11
N SER A 166 7.98 0.01 -30.81
CA SER A 166 8.26 1.43 -30.57
C SER A 166 7.24 2.37 -31.22
N ARG A 167 6.11 1.85 -31.71
CA ARG A 167 5.02 2.70 -32.21
C ARG A 167 4.36 3.44 -31.04
N PRO A 168 4.35 4.78 -31.04
CA PRO A 168 3.85 5.57 -29.91
C PRO A 168 2.38 5.25 -29.57
N LYS A 169 1.53 5.00 -30.57
CA LYS A 169 0.12 4.62 -30.36
C LYS A 169 -0.05 3.24 -29.70
N SER A 170 0.91 2.33 -29.88
CA SER A 170 0.88 1.02 -29.24
C SER A 170 1.22 1.13 -27.75
N ALA A 171 2.12 2.06 -27.38
CA ALA A 171 2.49 2.28 -25.98
C ALA A 171 1.30 2.74 -25.13
N ASP A 172 0.46 3.63 -25.67
CA ASP A 172 -0.76 4.09 -24.97
C ASP A 172 -1.74 2.93 -24.73
N ARG A 173 -1.90 2.05 -25.72
CA ARG A 173 -2.76 0.86 -25.60
C ARG A 173 -2.21 -0.12 -24.56
N ILE A 174 -0.91 -0.40 -24.58
CA ILE A 174 -0.26 -1.31 -23.62
C ILE A 174 -0.41 -0.75 -22.19
N PHE A 175 -0.15 0.54 -22.00
CA PHE A 175 -0.33 1.21 -20.71
C PHE A 175 -1.77 1.08 -20.21
N PHE A 176 -2.75 1.35 -21.05
CA PHE A 176 -4.17 1.24 -20.67
C PHE A 176 -4.58 -0.18 -20.29
N ILE A 177 -4.16 -1.19 -21.07
CA ILE A 177 -4.42 -2.60 -20.75
C ILE A 177 -3.78 -2.97 -19.41
N MET A 178 -2.54 -2.54 -19.16
CA MET A 178 -1.85 -2.78 -17.90
C MET A 178 -2.56 -2.14 -16.71
N CYS A 179 -3.05 -0.90 -16.85
CA CYS A 179 -3.89 -0.25 -15.84
C CYS A 179 -5.13 -1.09 -15.50
N ILE A 180 -5.81 -1.65 -16.51
CA ILE A 180 -6.98 -2.51 -16.30
C ILE A 180 -6.57 -3.80 -15.57
N VAL A 181 -5.55 -4.51 -16.06
CA VAL A 181 -5.13 -5.79 -15.47
C VAL A 181 -4.72 -5.63 -14.01
N ILE A 182 -3.90 -4.62 -13.69
CA ILE A 182 -3.47 -4.35 -12.32
C ILE A 182 -4.66 -3.94 -11.44
N SER A 183 -5.58 -3.12 -11.97
CA SER A 183 -6.80 -2.74 -11.23
C SER A 183 -7.69 -3.95 -10.92
N LEU A 184 -7.81 -4.89 -11.85
CA LEU A 184 -8.58 -6.12 -11.66
C LEU A 184 -7.94 -7.02 -10.60
N ILE A 185 -6.62 -7.22 -10.64
CA ILE A 185 -5.89 -8.00 -9.63
C ILE A 185 -6.09 -7.40 -8.23
N ASN A 186 -6.03 -6.06 -8.11
CA ASN A 186 -6.20 -5.36 -6.85
C ASN A 186 -7.66 -5.11 -6.45
N SER A 187 -8.64 -5.51 -7.26
CA SER A 187 -10.06 -5.27 -6.99
C SER A 187 -10.52 -5.89 -5.66
N HIS A 188 -9.88 -6.98 -5.23
CA HIS A 188 -10.15 -7.63 -3.95
C HIS A 188 -9.98 -6.66 -2.75
N ILE A 189 -9.09 -5.67 -2.85
CA ILE A 189 -8.86 -4.67 -1.81
C ILE A 189 -10.12 -3.83 -1.56
N LEU A 190 -10.89 -3.49 -2.59
CA LEU A 190 -12.13 -2.71 -2.43
C LEU A 190 -13.20 -3.49 -1.65
N LEU A 191 -13.17 -4.82 -1.74
CA LEU A 191 -14.13 -5.70 -1.07
C LEU A 191 -13.72 -5.95 0.38
N PHE A 192 -12.45 -6.29 0.61
CA PHE A 192 -11.98 -6.75 1.92
C PHE A 192 -11.41 -5.66 2.83
N MET A 193 -11.12 -4.45 2.32
CA MET A 193 -10.55 -3.38 3.15
C MET A 193 -11.62 -2.62 3.94
N GLY A 194 -11.37 -2.36 5.22
CA GLY A 194 -12.18 -1.45 6.02
C GLY A 194 -13.47 -2.05 6.60
N SER A 195 -13.81 -1.63 7.82
CA SER A 195 -15.04 -2.02 8.51
C SER A 195 -15.61 -0.85 9.30
N LYS A 196 -16.94 -0.77 9.39
CA LYS A 196 -17.67 0.20 10.21
C LYS A 196 -18.08 -0.49 11.51
N ARG A 197 -17.62 0.02 12.66
CA ARG A 197 -18.03 -0.47 13.99
C ARG A 197 -18.86 0.61 14.67
N THR A 198 -20.03 0.24 15.15
CA THR A 198 -20.85 1.11 16.01
C THR A 198 -20.43 0.87 17.46
N ILE A 199 -19.98 1.93 18.14
CA ILE A 199 -19.70 1.91 19.57
C ILE A 199 -20.87 2.59 20.28
N VAL A 200 -21.43 1.91 21.27
CA VAL A 200 -22.42 2.48 22.17
C VAL A 200 -21.66 3.15 23.31
N GLU A 201 -21.56 4.48 23.30
CA GLU A 201 -21.08 5.21 24.48
C GLU A 201 -22.24 5.29 25.47
N SER A 202 -22.22 4.41 26.47
CA SER A 202 -23.09 4.54 27.64
C SER A 202 -22.57 5.67 28.52
N PHE A 203 -23.22 6.83 28.49
CA PHE A 203 -22.99 7.87 29.49
C PHE A 203 -24.26 8.19 30.27
N ILE A 204 -24.02 8.55 31.53
CA ILE A 204 -24.97 8.81 32.60
C ILE A 204 -26.08 9.77 32.10
N HIS A 205 -27.34 9.45 32.44
CA HIS A 205 -28.61 10.12 32.05
C HIS A 205 -29.35 9.52 30.83
N ASN A 206 -29.75 8.23 30.92
CA ASN A 206 -30.76 7.51 30.09
C ASN A 206 -30.74 7.70 28.55
N THR A 207 -29.67 8.24 27.97
CA THR A 207 -29.58 8.53 26.53
C THR A 207 -28.34 7.85 25.97
N SER A 208 -28.52 6.73 25.29
CA SER A 208 -27.44 6.01 24.62
C SER A 208 -27.05 6.75 23.33
N LEU A 209 -25.88 7.38 23.31
CA LEU A 209 -25.32 7.95 22.08
C LEU A 209 -24.50 6.86 21.37
N SER A 210 -24.99 6.42 20.20
CA SER A 210 -24.25 5.50 19.34
C SER A 210 -23.35 6.29 18.40
N LYS A 211 -22.03 6.04 18.43
CA LYS A 211 -21.06 6.65 17.54
C LYS A 211 -20.49 5.60 16.60
N ASP A 212 -20.53 5.89 15.30
CA ASP A 212 -19.93 5.03 14.29
C ASP A 212 -18.45 5.36 14.11
N ILE A 213 -17.58 4.37 14.26
CA ILE A 213 -16.14 4.47 14.03
C ILE A 213 -15.75 3.66 12.79
N ILE A 214 -14.96 4.28 11.91
CA ILE A 214 -14.45 3.65 10.69
C ILE A 214 -13.03 3.16 10.96
N ILE A 215 -12.79 1.87 10.76
CA ILE A 215 -11.48 1.25 10.94
C ILE A 215 -10.95 0.81 9.58
N CYS A 216 -9.78 1.34 9.22
CA CYS A 216 -9.15 1.18 7.90
C CYS A 216 -8.03 0.17 7.91
N THR A 217 -8.34 -1.03 8.40
CA THR A 217 -7.42 -2.17 8.40
C THR A 217 -7.96 -3.25 7.48
N HIS A 218 -7.10 -4.23 7.19
CA HIS A 218 -7.55 -5.44 6.53
C HIS A 218 -8.67 -6.06 7.37
N ASN A 219 -9.83 -6.32 6.76
CA ASN A 219 -10.89 -7.00 7.48
C ASN A 219 -10.44 -8.46 7.63
N THR A 220 -10.02 -8.86 8.84
CA THR A 220 -9.66 -10.24 9.20
C THR A 220 -10.91 -11.13 9.24
N SER A 221 -11.73 -11.05 8.20
CA SER A 221 -12.86 -11.96 8.00
C SER A 221 -12.30 -13.35 7.71
N ARG A 222 -12.90 -14.39 8.29
CA ARG A 222 -12.60 -15.82 8.00
C ARG A 222 -12.52 -16.11 6.49
N THR A 223 -13.21 -15.33 5.67
CA THR A 223 -13.23 -15.46 4.21
C THR A 223 -11.87 -15.16 3.56
N TYR A 224 -11.09 -14.21 4.08
CA TYR A 224 -9.78 -13.86 3.52
C TYR A 224 -8.75 -14.97 3.77
N PHE A 225 -8.67 -15.46 5.00
CA PHE A 225 -7.83 -16.61 5.34
C PHE A 225 -8.16 -17.82 4.45
N LYS A 226 -9.44 -18.17 4.31
CA LYS A 226 -9.87 -19.28 3.44
C LYS A 226 -9.56 -19.08 1.95
N PHE A 227 -9.50 -17.85 1.46
CA PHE A 227 -9.16 -17.56 0.06
C PHE A 227 -7.66 -17.73 -0.20
N PHE A 228 -6.81 -17.25 0.71
CA PHE A 228 -5.35 -17.28 0.55
C PHE A 228 -4.72 -18.61 0.99
N GLU A 229 -5.31 -19.35 1.93
CA GLU A 229 -4.80 -20.65 2.38
C GLU A 229 -4.77 -21.71 1.26
N LYS A 230 -5.75 -21.68 0.35
CA LYS A 230 -5.84 -22.64 -0.77
C LYS A 230 -4.67 -22.58 -1.77
N PRO A 231 -4.24 -21.40 -2.27
CA PRO A 231 -3.10 -21.32 -3.16
C PRO A 231 -1.75 -21.61 -2.46
N TYR A 232 -1.59 -21.29 -1.17
CA TYR A 232 -0.36 -21.61 -0.44
C TYR A 232 -0.16 -23.12 -0.27
N ASN A 233 -1.21 -23.87 0.04
CA ASN A 233 -1.14 -25.34 0.12
C ASN A 233 -0.73 -26.01 -1.21
N ILE A 234 -0.97 -25.38 -2.36
CA ILE A 234 -0.56 -25.90 -3.68
C ILE A 234 0.92 -25.60 -3.96
N LEU A 235 1.39 -24.42 -3.56
CA LEU A 235 2.80 -24.03 -3.70
C LEU A 235 3.71 -24.83 -2.77
N ASP A 236 3.27 -25.11 -1.54
CA ASP A 236 3.99 -25.97 -0.60
C ASP A 236 4.05 -27.44 -1.04
N LEU A 237 3.10 -27.88 -1.87
CA LEU A 237 3.10 -29.23 -2.48
C LEU A 237 4.01 -29.35 -3.70
N LEU A 238 4.43 -28.21 -4.26
CA LEU A 238 5.32 -28.11 -5.44
C LEU A 238 6.76 -27.72 -5.07
N SER A 239 7.03 -27.43 -3.80
CA SER A 239 8.36 -27.16 -3.25
C SER A 239 8.97 -28.40 -2.60
#